data_AF-A0A532CX87-F1
#
_entry.id   AF-A0A532CX87-F1
#
_cell.length_a   1.000
_cell.length_b   1.000
_cell.length_c   1.000
_cell.angle_alpha   90.00
_cell.angle_beta   90.00
_cell.angle_gamma   90.00
#
_symmetry.space_group_name_H-M   'P 1'
#
loop_
_entity.id
_entity.type
_entity.pdbx_description
1 polymer ?
#
loop_
_entity_poly.entity_id
_entity_poly.type
_entity_poly.pdbx_seq_one_letter_code
_entity_poly.pdbx_strand_id
1 'polypeptide(L)'
;MTAIDSLMLEAKQAIMDEHHRRFQTLYQEGRWEEALQQIHVTLSCAADLLNESLRVLDETCDTATTSLPAVPALLPQPRSE
;
A
#
# COMPACT_ATOMS: atom_id res chain seq x y z
N MET A 1 11.29 -3.52 -1.29
CA MET A 1 10.34 -4.60 -1.58
C MET A 1 11.08 -5.93 -1.62
N THR A 2 10.70 -6.83 -0.72
CA THR A 2 11.19 -8.21 -0.68
C THR A 2 10.37 -9.10 -1.62
N ALA A 3 10.88 -10.30 -1.94
CA ALA A 3 10.11 -11.28 -2.72
C ALA A 3 8.79 -11.69 -2.04
N ILE A 4 8.74 -11.62 -0.71
CA ILE A 4 7.53 -11.88 0.09
C ILE A 4 6.50 -10.77 -0.14
N ASP A 5 6.94 -9.51 -0.18
CA ASP A 5 6.04 -8.36 -0.44
C ASP A 5 5.41 -8.45 -1.83
N SER A 6 6.18 -8.85 -2.85
CA SER A 6 5.67 -9.08 -4.21
C SER A 6 4.65 -10.21 -4.26
N LEU A 7 4.94 -11.35 -3.62
CA LEU A 7 4.00 -12.48 -3.55
C LEU A 7 2.70 -12.10 -2.83
N MET A 8 2.79 -11.34 -1.74
CA MET A 8 1.61 -10.83 -1.04
C MET A 8 0.76 -9.93 -1.92
N LEU A 9 1.39 -9.08 -2.73
CA LEU A 9 0.68 -8.20 -3.65
C LEU A 9 -0.05 -8.99 -4.75
N GLU A 10 0.62 -9.98 -5.35
CA GLU A 10 0.02 -10.89 -6.34
C GLU A 10 -1.15 -11.69 -5.74
N ALA A 11 -0.99 -12.21 -4.52
CA ALA A 11 -2.05 -12.93 -3.82
C ALA A 11 -3.26 -12.04 -3.53
N LYS A 12 -3.03 -10.79 -3.09
CA LYS A 12 -4.10 -9.82 -2.87
C LYS A 12 -4.83 -9.46 -4.17
N GLN A 13 -4.10 -9.30 -5.27
CA GLN A 13 -4.72 -9.06 -6.59
C GLN A 13 -5.61 -10.23 -7.00
N ALA A 14 -5.12 -11.47 -6.89
CA ALA A 14 -5.90 -12.66 -7.27
C ALA A 14 -7.17 -12.82 -6.42
N ILE A 15 -7.11 -12.51 -5.12
CA ILE A 15 -8.28 -12.51 -4.23
C ILE A 15 -9.32 -11.48 -4.71
N MET A 16 -8.86 -10.28 -5.05
CA MET A 16 -9.72 -9.19 -5.50
C MET A 16 -10.41 -9.54 -6.84
N ASP A 17 -9.69 -10.17 -7.76
CA ASP A 17 -10.22 -10.62 -9.04
C ASP A 17 -11.31 -11.69 -8.86
N GLU A 18 -11.13 -12.65 -7.94
CA GLU A 18 -12.15 -13.68 -7.67
C GLU A 18 -13.41 -13.08 -7.03
N HIS A 19 -13.27 -12.13 -6.10
CA HIS A 19 -14.44 -11.45 -5.54
C HIS A 19 -15.18 -10.63 -6.61
N HIS A 20 -14.45 -9.97 -7.51
CA HIS A 20 -15.06 -9.26 -8.64
C HIS A 20 -15.81 -10.23 -9.57
N ARG A 21 -15.21 -11.38 -9.90
CA ARG A 21 -15.86 -12.43 -10.71
C ARG A 21 -17.14 -12.93 -10.04
N ARG A 22 -17.10 -13.18 -8.73
CA ARG A 22 -18.27 -13.64 -7.96
C ARG A 22 -19.37 -12.59 -7.90
N PHE A 23 -19.03 -11.31 -7.77
CA PHE A 23 -19.98 -10.20 -7.88
C PHE A 23 -20.69 -10.23 -9.24
N GLN A 24 -19.96 -10.39 -10.35
CA GLN A 24 -20.55 -10.42 -11.68
C GLN A 24 -21.56 -11.58 -11.83
N THR A 25 -21.24 -12.76 -11.31
CA THR A 25 -22.16 -13.90 -11.29
C THR A 25 -23.43 -13.58 -10.49
N LEU A 26 -23.31 -13.07 -9.27
CA LEU A 26 -24.46 -12.73 -8.42
C LEU A 26 -25.33 -11.62 -9.02
N TYR A 27 -24.71 -10.63 -9.67
CA TYR A 27 -25.40 -9.57 -10.40
C TYR A 27 -26.24 -10.13 -11.55
N GLN A 28 -25.67 -11.03 -12.35
CA GLN A 28 -26.37 -11.69 -13.46
C GLN A 28 -27.51 -12.59 -12.99
N GLU A 29 -27.37 -13.23 -11.83
CA GLU A 29 -28.40 -14.03 -11.18
C GLU A 29 -29.51 -13.19 -10.52
N GLY A 30 -29.38 -11.85 -10.48
CA GLY A 30 -30.32 -10.96 -9.80
C GLY A 30 -30.27 -11.04 -8.26
N ARG A 31 -29.20 -11.62 -7.70
CA ARG A 31 -28.98 -11.77 -6.26
C ARG A 31 -28.30 -10.54 -5.68
N TRP A 32 -29.01 -9.43 -5.75
CA TRP A 32 -28.51 -8.07 -5.49
C TRP A 32 -27.89 -7.90 -4.10
N GLU A 33 -28.51 -8.48 -3.08
CA GLU A 33 -28.05 -8.35 -1.68
C GLU A 33 -26.70 -9.03 -1.47
N GLU A 34 -26.52 -10.23 -2.04
CA GLU A 34 -25.25 -10.97 -1.99
C GLU A 34 -24.18 -10.33 -2.87
N ALA A 35 -24.57 -9.79 -4.03
CA ALA A 35 -23.66 -9.02 -4.87
C ALA A 35 -23.12 -7.79 -4.13
N LEU A 36 -23.98 -7.07 -3.40
CA LEU A 36 -23.58 -5.92 -2.58
C LEU A 36 -22.63 -6.35 -1.44
N GLN A 37 -22.90 -7.47 -0.78
CA GLN A 37 -22.00 -8.00 0.24
C GLN A 37 -20.62 -8.36 -0.34
N GLN A 38 -20.57 -8.98 -1.53
CA GLN A 38 -19.29 -9.29 -2.18
C GLN A 38 -18.51 -8.04 -2.56
N ILE A 39 -19.17 -7.00 -3.07
CA ILE A 39 -18.48 -5.77 -3.43
C ILE A 39 -17.95 -5.03 -2.19
N HIS A 40 -18.70 -5.06 -1.08
CA HIS A 40 -18.24 -4.49 0.20
C HIS A 40 -16.96 -5.17 0.70
N VAL A 41 -16.90 -6.51 0.70
CA VAL A 41 -15.69 -7.25 1.10
C VAL A 41 -14.50 -6.91 0.21
N THR A 42 -14.72 -6.83 -1.10
CA THR A 42 -13.67 -6.47 -2.07
C THR A 42 -13.09 -5.09 -1.78
N LEU A 43 -13.97 -4.10 -1.58
CA LEU A 43 -13.57 -2.71 -1.35
C LEU A 43 -12.85 -2.53 0.00
N SER A 44 -13.30 -3.21 1.06
CA SER A 44 -12.62 -3.18 2.35
C SER A 44 -11.20 -3.75 2.23
N CYS A 45 -11.03 -4.88 1.54
CA CYS A 45 -9.70 -5.48 1.34
C CYS A 45 -8.77 -4.58 0.52
N ALA A 46 -9.30 -3.91 -0.51
CA ALA A 46 -8.55 -2.94 -1.30
C ALA A 46 -8.11 -1.73 -0.45
N ALA A 47 -9.00 -1.22 0.41
CA ALA A 47 -8.68 -0.13 1.32
C ALA A 47 -7.58 -0.52 2.32
N ASP A 48 -7.66 -1.70 2.93
CA ASP A 48 -6.63 -2.21 3.85
C ASP A 48 -5.27 -2.36 3.17
N LEU A 49 -5.24 -2.87 1.93
CA LEU A 49 -4.02 -2.97 1.15
C LEU A 49 -3.41 -1.59 0.84
N LEU A 50 -4.24 -0.61 0.46
CA LEU A 50 -3.77 0.75 0.17
C LEU A 50 -3.20 1.42 1.43
N ASN A 51 -3.86 1.26 2.58
CA ASN A 51 -3.37 1.79 3.85
C ASN A 51 -2.03 1.18 4.25
N GLU A 52 -1.87 -0.14 4.12
CA GLU A 52 -0.59 -0.80 4.41
C GLU A 52 0.51 -0.36 3.45
N SER A 53 0.19 -0.19 2.16
CA SER A 53 1.14 0.30 1.16
C SER A 53 1.60 1.73 1.45
N LEU A 54 0.69 2.59 1.92
CA LEU A 54 1.02 3.94 2.36
C LEU A 54 1.92 3.92 3.60
N ARG A 55 1.64 3.06 4.58
CA ARG A 55 2.47 2.93 5.79
C ARG A 55 3.92 2.54 5.44
N VAL A 56 4.09 1.54 4.58
CA VAL A 56 5.42 1.09 4.12
C VAL A 56 6.15 2.21 3.36
N LEU A 57 5.44 3.00 2.56
CA LEU A 57 6.02 4.14 1.85
C LEU A 57 6.52 5.22 2.83
N ASP A 58 5.69 5.57 3.82
CA ASP A 58 6.02 6.56 4.85
C ASP A 58 7.26 6.14 5.67
N GLU A 59 7.28 4.89 6.15
CA GLU A 59 8.44 4.31 6.84
C GLU A 59 9.72 4.37 5.99
N THR A 60 9.60 4.14 4.68
CA THR A 60 10.74 4.21 3.75
C THR A 60 11.24 5.64 3.58
N CYS A 61 10.33 6.62 3.46
CA CYS A 61 10.67 8.04 3.38
C CYS A 61 11.35 8.56 4.65
N ASP A 62 10.85 8.18 5.83
CA ASP A 62 11.45 8.56 7.11
C ASP A 62 12.87 7.98 7.29
N THR A 63 13.06 6.73 6.86
CA THR A 63 14.36 6.06 6.89
C THR A 63 15.35 6.71 5.91
N ALA A 64 14.89 7.13 4.73
CA ALA A 64 15.70 7.87 3.75
C ALA A 64 16.09 9.27 4.26
N THR A 65 15.21 9.94 4.98
CA THR A 65 15.47 11.27 5.57
C THR A 65 16.48 11.19 6.71
N THR A 66 16.45 10.11 7.51
CA THR A 66 17.38 9.88 8.61
C THR A 66 18.77 9.41 8.16
N SER A 67 18.89 8.87 6.94
CA SER A 67 20.15 8.35 6.37
C SER A 67 20.92 9.36 5.50
N LEU A 68 20.45 10.60 5.40
CA LEU A 68 21.28 11.70 4.93
C LEU A 68 22.44 11.90 5.92
N PRO A 69 23.71 11.72 5.52
CA PRO A 69 24.81 12.04 6.42
C PRO A 69 24.70 13.52 6.72
N ALA A 70 24.63 13.86 8.01
CA ALA A 70 24.82 15.23 8.46
C ALA A 70 26.14 15.71 7.84
N VAL A 71 26.03 16.59 6.83
CA VAL A 71 27.18 17.29 6.28
C VAL A 71 27.84 17.98 7.47
N PRO A 72 29.10 17.66 7.84
CA PRO A 72 29.77 18.41 8.88
C PRO A 72 29.85 19.84 8.35
N ALA A 73 29.27 20.79 9.08
CA ALA A 73 29.29 22.19 8.75
C ALA A 73 30.75 22.68 8.66
N LEU A 74 31.35 22.57 7.47
CA LEU A 74 32.59 23.23 7.08
C LEU A 74 32.26 24.69 6.76
N LEU A 75 31.83 25.43 7.76
CA LEU A 75 31.84 26.89 7.72
C LEU A 75 33.20 27.34 8.27
N PRO A 76 34.05 28.02 7.47
CA PRO A 76 35.30 28.56 7.97
C PRO A 76 35.01 29.66 9.00
N GLN A 77 35.48 29.46 10.22
CA GLN A 77 35.43 30.49 11.28
C GLN A 77 36.24 31.72 10.84
N PRO A 78 35.73 32.94 11.01
CA PRO A 78 36.49 34.14 10.70
C PRO A 78 37.66 34.25 11.69
N ARG A 79 38.88 34.35 11.16
CA ARG A 79 40.05 34.70 11.96
C ARG A 79 39.86 36.12 12.49
N SER A 80 39.73 36.26 13.80
CA SER A 80 39.92 37.54 14.48
C SER A 80 41.39 37.94 14.41
N GLU A 81 41.62 39.22 14.13
CA GLU A 81 42.91 39.91 13.98
C GLU A 81 43.83 39.80 15.21
#